data_AF-A0A8T7BM39-F1
#
_entry.id   AF-A0A8T7BM39-F1
#
_cell.length_a   1.000
_cell.length_b   1.000
_cell.length_c   1.000
_cell.angle_alpha   90.00
_cell.angle_beta   90.00
_cell.angle_gamma   90.00
#
_symmetry.space_group_name_H-M   'P 1'
#
loop_
_entity.id
_entity.type
_entity.pdbx_description
1 polymer ?
#
loop_
_entity_poly.entity_id
_entity_poly.type
_entity_poly.pdbx_seq_one_letter_code
_entity_poly.pdbx_strand_id
1 'polypeptide(L)' 'QNTLEQLIVFIPAIYLAGIYTHSFTAAGIGSLFLIGRPVYYKSYISDPSTRGLGMLVGYVPTVLLLLMALVGVILTIIP' A
#
# COMPACT_ATOMS: atom_id res chain seq x y z
N GLN A 1 4.76 -1.63 -16.60
CA GLN A 1 5.15 -2.32 -15.35
C GLN A 1 5.07 -1.32 -14.21
N ASN A 2 4.16 -1.51 -13.25
CA ASN A 2 4.12 -0.72 -12.00
C ASN A 2 3.25 -1.46 -10.96
N THR A 3 2.07 -1.93 -11.37
CA THR A 3 1.13 -2.59 -10.45
C THR A 3 1.61 -3.96 -9.96
N LEU A 4 2.14 -4.82 -10.83
CA LEU A 4 2.65 -6.15 -10.43
C LEU A 4 3.80 -6.04 -9.43
N GLU A 5 4.75 -5.14 -9.68
CA GLU A 5 5.88 -4.89 -8.79
C GLU A 5 5.41 -4.36 -7.43
N GLN A 6 4.44 -3.45 -7.43
CA GLN A 6 3.86 -2.94 -6.18
C GLN A 6 3.03 -3.99 -5.42
N LEU A 7 2.38 -4.94 -6.11
CA LEU A 7 1.63 -6.03 -5.47
C LEU A 7 2.54 -6.96 -4.67
N ILE A 8 3.76 -7.22 -5.15
CA ILE A 8 4.75 -8.05 -4.45
C ILE A 8 5.05 -7.49 -3.04
N VAL A 9 5.02 -6.18 -2.88
CA VAL A 9 5.24 -5.51 -1.58
C VAL A 9 3.93 -5.33 -0.82
N PHE A 10 2.86 -4.92 -1.50
CA PHE A 10 1.58 -4.60 -0.88
C PHE A 10 0.92 -5.80 -0.19
N ILE A 11 0.88 -6.97 -0.85
CA ILE A 11 0.20 -8.16 -0.31
C ILE A 11 0.80 -8.62 1.03
N PRO A 12 2.14 -8.80 1.17
CA PRO A 12 2.70 -9.15 2.46
C PRO A 12 2.55 -8.02 3.48
N ALA A 13 2.66 -6.75 3.07
CA ALA A 13 2.52 -5.61 3.98
C ALA A 13 1.11 -5.54 4.62
N ILE A 14 0.04 -5.65 3.83
CA ILE A 14 -1.33 -5.62 4.35
C ILE A 14 -1.63 -6.82 5.25
N TYR A 15 -1.13 -8.00 4.89
CA TYR A 15 -1.31 -9.21 5.66
C TYR A 15 -0.67 -9.08 7.05
N LEU A 16 0.60 -8.65 7.10
CA LEU A 16 1.31 -8.46 8.36
C LEU A 16 0.70 -7.33 9.20
N ALA A 17 0.35 -6.19 8.60
CA ALA A 17 -0.30 -5.09 9.33
C ALA A 17 -1.65 -5.51 9.95
N GLY A 18 -2.41 -6.36 9.25
CA GLY A 18 -3.67 -6.90 9.75
C GLY A 18 -3.47 -7.81 10.97
N ILE A 19 -2.48 -8.70 10.90
CA ILE A 19 -2.20 -9.68 11.97
C ILE A 19 -1.57 -9.03 13.20
N TYR A 20 -0.53 -8.21 13.00
CA TYR A 20 0.33 -7.73 14.08
C TYR A 20 -0.09 -6.37 14.65
N THR A 21 -1.10 -5.73 14.08
CA THR A 21 -1.50 -4.39 14.52
C THR A 21 -3.01 -4.23 14.63
N HIS A 22 -3.73 -4.11 13.51
CA HIS A 22 -5.19 -3.96 13.54
C HIS A 22 -5.82 -4.20 12.16
N SER A 23 -6.61 -5.26 12.02
CA SER A 23 -7.23 -5.68 10.75
C SER A 23 -8.07 -4.60 10.05
N PHE A 24 -8.91 -3.86 10.79
CA PHE A 24 -9.76 -2.84 10.15
C PHE A 24 -8.97 -1.63 9.65
N THR A 25 -7.93 -1.21 10.37
CA THR A 25 -7.06 -0.11 9.94
C THR A 25 -6.25 -0.51 8.72
N ALA A 26 -5.71 -1.74 8.70
CA ALA A 26 -5.00 -2.28 7.55
C ALA A 26 -5.91 -2.39 6.32
N ALA A 27 -7.16 -2.83 6.49
CA ALA A 27 -8.15 -2.87 5.41
C ALA A 27 -8.52 -1.47 4.90
N GLY A 28 -8.68 -0.50 5.80
CA GLY A 28 -8.93 0.91 5.45
C GLY A 28 -7.80 1.50 4.59
N ILE A 29 -6.55 1.33 5.02
CA ILE A 29 -5.37 1.80 4.26
C ILE A 29 -5.25 1.03 2.94
N GLY A 30 -5.44 -0.29 2.96
CA GLY A 30 -5.40 -1.13 1.77
C GLY A 30 -6.46 -0.76 0.72
N SER A 31 -7.62 -0.27 1.16
CA SER A 31 -8.66 0.23 0.26
C SER A 31 -8.20 1.45 -0.56
N LEU A 32 -7.36 2.32 0.03
CA LEU A 32 -6.78 3.47 -0.68
C LEU A 32 -5.89 3.02 -1.85
N PHE A 33 -5.13 1.93 -1.68
CA PHE A 33 -4.34 1.35 -2.76
C PHE A 33 -5.22 0.87 -3.91
N LEU A 34 -6.32 0.18 -3.60
CA LEU A 34 -7.26 -0.35 -4.59
C LEU A 34 -7.95 0.78 -5.37
N ILE A 35 -8.45 1.80 -4.67
CA ILE A 35 -9.08 2.98 -5.27
C ILE A 35 -8.07 3.79 -6.10
N GLY A 36 -6.81 3.81 -5.67
CA GLY A 36 -5.73 4.44 -6.43
C GLY A 36 -5.42 3.80 -7.76
N ARG A 37 -5.74 2.50 -7.97
CA ARG A 37 -5.38 1.78 -9.21
C ARG A 37 -6.13 2.27 -10.45
N PRO A 38 -7.47 2.45 -10.43
CA PRO A 38 -8.19 3.08 -11.53
C PRO A 38 -7.69 4.49 -11.84
N VAL A 39 -7.33 5.28 -10.80
CA VAL A 39 -6.81 6.65 -10.97
C VAL A 39 -5.43 6.62 -11.64
N TYR A 40 -4.53 5.75 -11.17
CA TYR A 40 -3.22 5.53 -11.79
C TYR A 40 -3.36 5.12 -13.26
N TYR A 41 -4.22 4.16 -13.55
CA TYR A 41 -4.47 3.68 -14.92
C TYR A 41 -4.95 4.82 -15.82
N LYS A 42 -5.92 5.63 -15.37
CA LYS A 42 -6.39 6.80 -16.12
C LYS A 42 -5.27 7.82 -16.37
N SER A 43 -4.51 8.19 -15.33
CA SER A 43 -3.39 9.13 -15.46
C SER A 43 -2.29 8.62 -16.41
N TYR A 44 -2.06 7.30 -16.41
CA TYR A 44 -0.99 6.70 -17.21
C TYR A 44 -1.26 6.79 -18.72
N ILE A 45 -2.54 6.74 -19.11
CA ILE A 45 -2.99 6.75 -20.50
C ILE A 45 -3.21 8.17 -20.99
N SER A 46 -3.61 9.10 -20.10
CA SER A 46 -3.95 10.47 -20.48
C SER A 46 -2.71 11.32 -20.79
N ASP A 47 -1.73 11.36 -19.88
CA ASP A 47 -0.59 12.28 -20.02
C ASP A 47 0.65 11.74 -19.27
N PRO A 48 1.80 11.55 -19.95
CA PRO A 48 3.05 11.13 -19.32
C PRO A 48 3.49 11.98 -18.13
N SER A 49 3.12 13.27 -18.09
CA SER A 49 3.45 14.19 -17.00
C SER A 49 2.71 13.87 -15.69
N THR A 50 1.56 13.18 -15.75
CA THR A 50 0.73 12.83 -14.58
C THR A 50 1.11 11.50 -13.93
N ARG A 51 2.12 10.80 -14.48
CA ARG A 51 2.57 9.48 -14.01
C ARG A 51 3.10 9.49 -12.57
N GLY A 52 3.76 10.56 -12.15
CA GLY A 52 4.30 10.70 -10.79
C GLY A 52 3.20 10.79 -9.72
N LEU A 53 2.14 11.54 -10.00
CA LEU A 53 0.98 11.69 -9.12
C LEU A 53 0.24 10.36 -8.93
N GLY A 54 0.00 9.63 -10.03
CA GLY A 54 -0.62 8.31 -9.93
C GLY A 54 0.25 7.31 -9.15
N MET A 55 1.58 7.40 -9.26
CA MET A 55 2.50 6.48 -8.58
C MET A 55 2.43 6.64 -7.06
N LEU A 56 2.29 7.87 -6.57
CA LEU A 56 2.14 8.17 -5.14
C LEU A 56 0.90 7.51 -4.52
N VAL A 57 -0.20 7.40 -5.26
CA VAL A 57 -1.45 6.80 -4.75
C VAL A 57 -1.31 5.29 -4.49
N GLY A 58 -0.40 4.61 -5.19
CA GLY A 58 -0.04 3.21 -4.89
C GLY A 58 1.07 3.06 -3.84
N TYR A 59 2.01 4.01 -3.82
CA TYR A 59 3.19 3.94 -2.96
C TYR A 59 2.87 4.28 -1.50
N VAL A 60 2.11 5.35 -1.26
CA VAL A 60 1.81 5.85 0.09
C VAL A 60 1.07 4.81 0.95
N PRO A 61 -0.02 4.17 0.48
CA PRO A 61 -0.69 3.14 1.28
C PRO A 61 0.22 1.95 1.59
N THR A 62 1.06 1.56 0.64
CA THR A 62 2.00 0.44 0.82
C THR A 62 3.04 0.76 1.90
N VAL A 63 3.62 1.97 1.89
CA VAL A 63 4.56 2.41 2.92
C VAL A 63 3.90 2.49 4.30
N LEU A 64 2.68 3.01 4.38
CA LEU A 64 1.94 3.05 5.64
C LEU A 64 1.69 1.65 6.21
N LEU A 65 1.30 0.69 5.37
CA LEU A 65 1.13 -0.71 5.77
C LEU A 65 2.44 -1.34 6.22
N LEU A 66 3.56 -1.05 5.54
CA LEU A 66 4.89 -1.53 5.95
C LEU A 66 5.30 -0.99 7.32
N LEU A 67 5.10 0.31 7.57
CA LEU A 67 5.41 0.91 8.88
C LEU A 67 4.53 0.33 9.98
N MET A 68 3.23 0.16 9.70
CA MET A 68 2.28 -0.45 10.63
C MET A 68 2.68 -1.90 10.97
N ALA A 69 2.98 -2.71 9.94
CA ALA A 69 3.47 -4.08 10.10
C ALA A 69 4.78 -4.13 10.90
N LEU A 70 5.75 -3.26 10.58
CA LEU A 70 7.04 -3.21 11.26
C LEU A 70 6.88 -2.91 12.76
N VAL A 71 6.09 -1.89 13.10
CA VAL A 71 5.80 -1.53 14.49
C VAL A 71 5.11 -2.68 15.21
N GLY A 72 4.06 -3.27 14.60
CA GLY A 72 3.34 -4.39 15.19
C GLY A 72 4.23 -5.61 15.47
N VAL A 73 5.08 -5.98 14.51
CA VAL A 73 6.02 -7.10 14.64
C VAL A 73 7.05 -6.82 15.74
N ILE A 74 7.64 -5.62 15.77
CA ILE A 74 8.62 -5.24 16.80
C ILE A 74 8.00 -5.33 18.19
N LEU A 75 6.80 -4.77 18.38
CA LEU A 75 6.09 -4.82 19.66
C LEU A 75 5.69 -6.24 20.07
N THR A 76 5.54 -7.16 19.11
CA THR A 76 5.23 -8.57 19.41
C THR A 76 6.47 -9.37 19.83
N ILE A 77 7.65 -8.99 19.33
CA ILE A 77 8.90 -9.72 19.60
C ILE A 77 9.62 -9.18 20.85
N ILE A 78 9.40 -7.91 21.21
CA ILE A 78 9.94 -7.34 22.44
C ILE A 78 9.08 -7.83 23.63
N PRO A 79 9.67 -8.53 24.62
CA PRO A 79 8.96 -9.07 25.78
C PRO A 79 8.52 -7.99 26.79
#